data_AF-A0A3B3V673-F1
#
_entry.id   AF-A0A3B3V673-F1
#
_cell.length_a   1.000
_cell.length_b   1.000
_cell.length_c   1.000
_cell.angle_alpha   90.00
_cell.angle_beta   90.00
_cell.angle_gamma   90.00
#
_symmetry.space_group_name_H-M   'P 1'
#
loop_
_entity.id
_entity.type
_entity.pdbx_description
1 polymer ?
#
loop_
_entity_poly.entity_id
_entity_poly.type
_entity_poly.pdbx_seq_one_letter_code
_entity_poly.pdbx_strand_id
1 'polypeptide(L)'
;MDIVAICRPKYKDRPQIAKIVQKTRSGYSIHWMTGSYSGPWTVAKKRDGRKKVPWVDSIKESDIIYKKISLTSGQKLTNKVAQTLRALYAAKDGSKS
;
A
#
# COMPACT_ATOMS: atom_id res chain seq x y z
N MET A 1 9.66 -0.72 10.49
CA MET A 1 9.34 -0.45 9.07
C MET A 1 7.83 -0.53 8.93
N ASP A 2 7.19 0.58 8.61
CA ASP A 2 5.73 0.69 8.66
C ASP A 2 5.10 0.35 7.32
N ILE A 3 4.02 -0.43 7.35
CA ILE A 3 3.18 -0.69 6.19
C ILE A 3 1.97 0.23 6.26
N VAL A 4 1.62 0.83 5.13
CA VAL A 4 0.55 1.82 5.01
C VAL A 4 -0.37 1.50 3.85
N ALA A 5 -1.64 1.87 3.98
CA ALA A 5 -2.57 1.91 2.86
C ALA A 5 -2.66 3.34 2.32
N ILE A 6 -2.68 3.44 1.00
CA ILE A 6 -2.58 4.68 0.25
C ILE A 6 -3.80 4.76 -0.68
N CYS A 7 -4.39 5.93 -0.86
CA CYS A 7 -5.44 6.12 -1.84
C CYS A 7 -4.99 7.08 -2.95
N ARG A 8 -4.57 6.53 -4.10
CA ARG A 8 -4.28 7.32 -5.31
C ARG A 8 -5.37 7.09 -6.35
N PRO A 9 -6.07 8.15 -6.80
CA PRO A 9 -7.11 8.07 -7.84
C PRO A 9 -6.64 7.45 -9.17
N LYS A 10 -5.33 7.49 -9.43
CA LYS A 10 -4.70 6.99 -10.66
C LYS A 10 -4.68 5.46 -10.76
N TYR A 11 -4.79 4.73 -9.64
CA TYR A 11 -4.65 3.28 -9.61
C TYR A 11 -5.88 2.62 -8.95
N LYS A 12 -7.04 2.68 -9.61
CA LYS A 12 -8.34 2.25 -9.06
C LYS A 12 -8.44 0.74 -8.77
N ASP A 13 -7.78 -0.11 -9.55
CA ASP A 13 -8.10 -1.55 -9.57
C ASP A 13 -7.29 -2.42 -8.61
N ARG A 14 -6.47 -1.83 -7.72
CA ARG A 14 -5.57 -2.59 -6.86
C ARG A 14 -5.56 -2.04 -5.44
N PRO A 15 -5.66 -2.89 -4.40
CA PRO A 15 -5.40 -2.45 -3.04
C PRO A 15 -3.97 -1.89 -2.97
N GLN A 16 -3.86 -0.61 -2.62
CA GLN A 16 -2.64 0.18 -2.69
C GLN A 16 -1.93 0.17 -1.33
N ILE A 17 -1.33 -0.97 -0.99
CA ILE A 17 -0.52 -1.11 0.21
C ILE A 17 0.95 -0.90 -0.16
N ALA A 18 1.68 -0.19 0.70
CA ALA A 18 3.11 0.00 0.53
C ALA A 18 3.86 -0.05 1.86
N LYS A 19 5.15 -0.36 1.77
CA LYS A 19 6.09 -0.34 2.89
C LYS A 19 6.88 0.96 2.85
N ILE A 20 6.89 1.72 3.95
CA ILE A 20 7.71 2.93 4.08
C ILE A 20 9.18 2.52 4.15
N VAL A 21 9.98 3.12 3.28
CA VAL A 21 11.44 2.97 3.25
C VAL A 21 12.08 4.10 4.06
N GLN A 22 11.74 5.35 3.72
CA GLN A 22 12.31 6.52 4.37
C GLN A 22 11.35 7.72 4.31
N LYS A 23 11.45 8.59 5.30
CA LYS A 23 10.80 9.91 5.27
C LYS A 23 11.61 10.84 4.35
N THR A 24 10.91 11.61 3.54
CA THR A 24 11.46 12.64 2.66
C THR A 24 10.91 14.00 3.07
N ARG A 25 11.48 15.10 2.55
CA ARG A 25 11.06 16.47 2.89
C ARG A 25 9.57 16.72 2.65
N SER A 26 8.97 16.06 1.66
CA SER A 26 7.58 16.26 1.23
C SER A 26 6.66 15.05 1.47
N GLY A 27 7.14 14.00 2.15
CA GLY A 27 6.35 12.78 2.36
C GLY A 27 7.23 11.56 2.59
N TYR A 28 7.03 10.49 1.82
CA TYR A 28 7.71 9.21 2.03
C TYR A 28 8.16 8.58 0.72
N SER A 29 9.32 7.93 0.76
CA SER A 29 9.71 6.94 -0.23
C SER A 29 9.21 5.57 0.22
N ILE A 30 8.57 4.86 -0.69
CA ILE A 30 7.87 3.61 -0.42
C ILE A 30 8.30 2.50 -1.37
N HIS A 31 8.14 1.26 -0.93
CA HIS A 31 8.07 0.10 -1.80
C HIS A 31 6.61 -0.35 -1.92
N TRP A 32 6.09 -0.36 -3.14
CA TRP A 32 4.77 -0.93 -3.40
C TRP A 32 4.74 -2.40 -2.99
N MET A 33 3.62 -2.85 -2.44
CA MET A 33 3.37 -4.25 -2.13
C MET A 33 2.33 -4.83 -3.09
N THR A 34 2.45 -6.11 -3.37
CA THR A 34 1.50 -6.91 -4.15
C THR A 34 0.96 -8.03 -3.27
N GLY A 35 -0.35 -8.25 -3.34
CA GLY A 35 -1.05 -9.22 -2.52
C GLY A 35 -2.55 -9.08 -2.70
N SER A 36 -3.32 -9.74 -1.84
CA SER A 36 -4.78 -9.63 -1.80
C SER A 36 -5.26 -9.57 -0.35
N TYR A 37 -6.53 -9.23 -0.13
CA TYR A 37 -7.07 -9.13 1.23
C TYR A 37 -6.98 -10.45 2.03
N SER A 38 -7.04 -11.59 1.35
CA SER A 38 -6.94 -12.94 1.95
C SER A 38 -5.59 -13.62 1.71
N GLY A 39 -4.75 -13.04 0.85
CA GLY A 39 -3.47 -13.57 0.43
C GLY A 39 -2.28 -12.90 1.13
N PRO A 40 -1.07 -13.47 0.93
CA PRO A 40 0.15 -12.86 1.42
C PRO A 40 0.48 -11.58 0.65
N TRP A 41 1.08 -10.63 1.35
CA TRP A 41 1.59 -9.38 0.82
C TRP A 41 3.10 -9.43 0.74
N THR A 42 3.65 -9.10 -0.42
CA THR A 42 5.09 -9.07 -0.66
C THR A 42 5.48 -7.80 -1.38
N VAL A 43 6.75 -7.38 -1.28
CA VAL A 43 7.22 -6.21 -2.02
C VAL A 43 7.10 -6.47 -3.52
N ALA A 44 6.33 -5.63 -4.19
CA ALA A 44 6.18 -5.66 -5.64
C ALA A 44 7.53 -5.37 -6.29
N LYS A 45 7.86 -6.14 -7.33
CA LYS A 45 9.07 -5.93 -8.11
C LYS A 45 8.70 -5.52 -9.53
N LYS A 46 9.32 -4.47 -10.03
CA LYS A 46 9.24 -4.08 -11.44
C LYS A 46 10.51 -4.53 -12.17
N ARG A 47 10.40 -4.70 -13.48
CA ARG A 47 11.57 -4.98 -14.31
C ARG A 47 12.32 -3.67 -14.57
N ASP A 48 13.62 -3.69 -14.34
CA ASP A 48 14.54 -2.58 -14.60
C ASP A 48 15.74 -3.15 -15.37
N GLY A 49 15.76 -2.92 -16.68
CA GLY A 49 16.63 -3.62 -17.62
C GLY A 49 16.47 -5.15 -17.52
N ARG A 50 17.56 -5.83 -17.11
CA ARG A 50 17.63 -7.29 -16.93
C ARG A 50 17.26 -7.75 -15.51
N LYS A 51 17.16 -6.84 -14.54
CA LYS A 51 16.95 -7.17 -13.12
C LYS A 51 15.49 -6.91 -12.70
N LYS A 52 15.00 -7.69 -11.73
CA LYS A 52 13.75 -7.40 -11.01
C LYS A 52 14.09 -6.64 -9.74
N VAL A 53 13.71 -5.38 -9.67
CA VAL A 53 14.00 -4.50 -8.53
C VAL A 53 12.71 -4.14 -7.79
N PRO A 54 12.76 -3.87 -6.47
CA PRO A 54 11.62 -3.34 -5.74
C PRO A 54 11.01 -2.15 -6.47
N TRP A 55 9.68 -2.12 -6.57
CA TRP A 55 9.00 -0.99 -7.14
C TRP A 55 8.95 0.15 -6.12
N VAL A 56 9.88 1.09 -6.27
CA VAL A 56 9.99 2.31 -5.47
C VAL A 56 9.10 3.41 -6.04
N ASP A 57 8.47 4.19 -5.16
CA ASP A 57 7.74 5.41 -5.50
C ASP A 57 7.84 6.44 -4.36
N SER A 58 7.41 7.68 -4.63
CA SER A 58 7.33 8.77 -3.66
C SER A 58 5.88 9.23 -3.51
N ILE A 59 5.41 9.27 -2.26
CA ILE A 59 4.04 9.67 -1.93
C ILE A 59 4.01 10.84 -0.95
N LYS A 60 2.92 11.61 -0.98
CA LYS A 60 2.65 12.61 0.06
C LYS A 60 2.06 11.93 1.28
N GLU A 61 2.25 12.52 2.46
CA GLU A 61 1.62 12.03 3.68
C GLU A 61 0.09 12.07 3.60
N SER A 62 -0.47 13.06 2.89
CA SER A 62 -1.91 13.21 2.63
C SER A 62 -2.52 12.06 1.82
N ASP A 63 -1.69 11.30 1.08
CA ASP A 63 -2.17 10.17 0.27
C ASP A 63 -2.42 8.92 1.15
N ILE A 64 -1.94 8.91 2.40
CA ILE A 64 -2.04 7.78 3.32
C ILE A 64 -3.40 7.79 4.03
N ILE A 65 -4.16 6.71 3.86
CA ILE A 65 -5.49 6.54 4.48
C ILE A 65 -5.47 5.67 5.74
N TYR A 66 -4.43 4.86 5.91
CA TYR A 66 -4.26 4.01 7.08
C TYR A 66 -2.79 3.73 7.34
N LYS A 67 -2.35 3.91 8.58
CA LYS A 67 -0.95 3.71 9.01
C LYS A 67 -0.84 2.49 9.91
N LYS A 68 0.39 1.96 10.05
CA LYS A 68 0.74 0.87 11.00
C LYS A 68 -0.01 -0.44 10.73
N ILE A 69 -0.05 -0.87 9.48
CA ILE A 69 -0.54 -2.21 9.14
C ILE A 69 0.45 -3.26 9.66
N SER A 70 -0.03 -4.11 10.57
CA SER A 70 0.68 -5.30 11.00
C SER A 70 0.25 -6.50 10.16
N LEU A 71 1.20 -7.11 9.45
CA LEU A 71 0.98 -8.39 8.79
C LEU A 71 1.17 -9.54 9.79
N THR A 72 0.45 -10.63 9.57
CA THR A 72 0.66 -11.88 10.30
C THR A 72 2.00 -12.52 9.92
N SER A 73 2.41 -13.58 10.63
CA SER A 73 3.60 -14.37 10.27
C SER A 73 3.58 -14.86 8.82
N GLY A 74 2.40 -15.22 8.30
CA GLY A 74 2.16 -15.59 6.90
C GLY A 74 2.13 -14.41 5.92
N GLN A 75 2.57 -13.21 6.33
CA GLN A 75 2.52 -11.98 5.55
C GLN A 75 1.11 -11.58 5.09
N LYS A 76 0.05 -12.00 5.80
CA LYS A 76 -1.34 -11.69 5.46
C LYS A 76 -1.85 -10.54 6.31
N LEU A 77 -2.91 -9.87 5.85
CA LEU A 77 -3.67 -8.96 6.70
C LEU A 77 -4.47 -9.76 7.72
N THR A 78 -4.69 -9.18 8.90
CA THR A 78 -5.70 -9.72 9.83
C THR A 78 -7.11 -9.40 9.30
N ASN A 79 -8.11 -10.19 9.72
CA ASN A 79 -9.50 -9.95 9.31
C ASN A 79 -9.96 -8.52 9.64
N LYS A 80 -9.58 -8.03 10.83
CA LYS A 80 -9.87 -6.65 11.27
C LYS A 80 -9.29 -5.63 10.30
N VAL A 81 -7.99 -5.73 10.00
CA VAL A 81 -7.34 -4.78 9.06
C VAL A 81 -7.94 -4.88 7.66
N ALA A 82 -8.19 -6.09 7.16
CA ALA A 82 -8.80 -6.28 5.85
C ALA A 82 -10.18 -5.62 5.74
N GLN A 83 -11.04 -5.78 6.75
CA GLN A 83 -12.35 -5.13 6.81
C GLN A 83 -12.23 -3.60 6.87
N THR A 84 -11.36 -3.07 7.73
CA THR A 84 -11.11 -1.62 7.83
C THR A 84 -10.63 -1.04 6.50
N LEU A 85 -9.68 -1.70 5.83
CA LEU A 85 -9.17 -1.22 4.56
C LEU A 85 -10.24 -1.22 3.46
N ARG A 86 -11.08 -2.26 3.36
CA ARG A 86 -12.19 -2.27 2.40
C ARG A 86 -13.14 -1.09 2.62
N ALA A 87 -13.51 -0.80 3.87
CA ALA A 87 -14.38 0.33 4.19
C ALA A 87 -13.73 1.67 3.82
N LEU A 88 -12.45 1.86 4.12
CA LEU A 88 -11.73 3.10 3.80
C LEU A 88 -11.59 3.33 2.30
N TYR A 89 -11.28 2.30 1.51
CA TYR A 89 -11.20 2.43 0.06
C TYR A 89 -12.58 2.71 -0.55
N ALA A 90 -13.63 1.99 -0.12
CA ALA A 90 -14.99 2.23 -0.58
C ALA A 90 -15.47 3.66 -0.29
N ALA A 91 -15.17 4.20 0.90
CA ALA A 91 -15.52 5.57 1.27
C ALA A 91 -14.81 6.62 0.40
N LYS A 92 -13.60 6.34 -0.10
CA LYS A 92 -12.82 7.25 -0.95
C LYS A 92 -13.16 7.15 -2.43
N ASP A 93 -13.67 6.01 -2.89
CA ASP A 93 -14.22 5.89 -4.24
C ASP A 93 -15.61 6.52 -4.34
N GLY A 94 -16.45 6.39 -3.31
CA GLY A 94 -17.79 7.00 -3.24
C GLY A 94 -17.79 8.52 -3.08
N SER A 95 -16.68 9.15 -2.71
CA SER A 95 -16.57 10.61 -2.61
C SER A 95 -16.20 11.30 -3.94
N LYS A 96 -16.21 10.58 -5.06
CA LYS A 96 -16.17 11.15 -6.42
C LYS A 96 -17.60 11.16 -7.00
N SER A 97 -18.44 12.04 -6.48
CA SER A 97 -19.66 12.49 -7.15
C SER A 97 -19.44 13.90 -7.68
#